data_AF-A0ABD6VPI7-F1
#
_entry.id   AF-A0ABD6VPI7-F1
#
_cell.length_a   1.000
_cell.length_b   1.000
_cell.length_c   1.000
_cell.angle_alpha   90.00
_cell.angle_beta   90.00
_cell.angle_gamma   90.00
#
_symmetry.space_group_name_H-M   'P 1'
#
loop_
_entity.id
_entity.type
_entity.pdbx_description
1 polymer ?
#
loop_
_entity_poly.entity_id
_entity_poly.type
_entity_poly.pdbx_seq_one_letter_code
_entity_poly.pdbx_strand_id
1 'polypeptide(L)'
;MKSDEDTPPSSTFSASTDNINHDGREELDWRSRWPKEAINHICFDAIFVGLILLFTLLMIFLVWRGTAFSILAGDCQTCSIKRFNQFALFYLGGMLGGTMFGIKYLYKVVARGYWNLDRRLWRIFTPFLAGVLALAIGSLIDSGMLGLSMRSSSSTFYLSLGFISGYFADSALAKMQEVANTVFGTDKK
;
A
#
# COMPACT_ATOMS: atom_id res chain seq x y z
N MET A 1 30.78 20.12 -62.93
CA MET A 1 31.49 20.80 -61.82
C MET A 1 30.47 21.75 -61.22
N LYS A 2 29.39 21.26 -60.60
CA LYS A 2 29.26 20.66 -59.26
C LYS A 2 29.91 21.55 -58.19
N SER A 3 29.06 22.35 -57.57
CA SER A 3 29.30 23.01 -56.29
C SER A 3 27.95 22.98 -55.59
N ASP A 4 27.85 21.99 -54.71
CA ASP A 4 26.74 21.66 -53.84
C ASP A 4 26.52 22.83 -52.85
N GLU A 5 25.29 23.33 -52.78
CA GLU A 5 24.86 24.29 -51.75
C GLU A 5 24.20 23.48 -50.63
N ASP A 6 24.97 23.27 -49.57
CA ASP A 6 24.60 22.47 -48.39
C ASP A 6 23.35 23.05 -47.72
N THR A 7 22.23 22.35 -47.89
CA THR A 7 21.07 22.46 -46.99
C THR A 7 21.48 21.89 -45.62
N PRO A 8 21.24 22.60 -44.50
CA PRO A 8 21.51 22.00 -43.20
C PRO A 8 20.58 20.80 -43.01
N PRO A 9 21.07 19.65 -42.52
CA PRO A 9 20.23 18.49 -42.31
C PRO A 9 19.17 18.86 -41.27
N SER A 10 17.91 18.77 -41.68
CA SER A 10 16.77 18.68 -40.78
C SER A 10 16.97 17.43 -39.93
N SER A 11 17.64 17.61 -38.79
CA SER A 11 17.69 16.61 -37.74
C SER A 11 16.28 16.45 -37.20
N THR A 12 15.52 15.55 -37.83
CA THR A 12 14.47 14.78 -37.17
C THR A 12 15.14 13.98 -36.06
N PHE A 13 15.49 14.67 -34.97
CA PHE A 13 15.50 14.07 -33.65
C PHE A 13 14.06 13.62 -33.42
N SER A 14 13.77 12.38 -33.81
CA SER A 14 12.68 11.64 -33.21
C SER A 14 13.02 11.53 -31.74
N ALA A 15 12.63 12.56 -30.97
CA ALA A 15 12.58 12.48 -29.53
C ALA A 15 11.87 11.18 -29.22
N SER A 16 12.55 10.30 -28.47
CA SER A 16 11.87 9.25 -27.76
C SER A 16 10.63 9.89 -27.17
N THR A 17 9.46 9.40 -27.55
CA THR A 17 8.20 9.86 -26.97
C THR A 17 8.24 9.35 -25.53
N ASP A 18 8.94 10.09 -24.68
CA ASP A 18 8.95 9.87 -23.26
C ASP A 18 7.48 9.95 -22.86
N ASN A 19 6.93 8.81 -22.46
CA ASN A 19 5.53 8.67 -22.11
C ASN A 19 5.31 9.35 -20.75
N ILE A 20 5.47 10.67 -20.74
CA ILE A 20 5.31 11.53 -19.58
C ILE A 20 3.81 11.61 -19.32
N ASN A 21 3.39 11.21 -18.12
CA ASN A 21 2.00 11.33 -17.74
C ASN A 21 1.69 12.80 -17.46
N HIS A 22 1.05 13.48 -18.41
CA HIS A 22 0.70 14.88 -18.28
C HIS A 22 -0.46 15.14 -17.30
N ASP A 23 -1.12 14.10 -16.76
CA ASP A 23 -2.25 14.18 -15.80
C ASP A 23 -3.34 15.24 -16.19
N GLY A 24 -3.50 15.48 -17.50
CA GLY A 24 -4.41 16.48 -18.07
C GLY A 24 -3.96 17.94 -17.94
N ARG A 25 -2.66 18.20 -17.77
CA ARG A 25 -2.06 19.55 -17.69
C ARG A 25 -1.24 19.90 -18.93
N GLU A 26 -1.16 21.19 -19.19
CA GLU A 26 -0.20 21.76 -20.13
C GLU A 26 1.22 21.76 -19.52
N GLU A 27 2.24 21.72 -20.37
CA GLU A 27 3.62 21.81 -19.92
C GLU A 27 3.86 23.15 -19.18
N LEU A 28 4.63 23.10 -18.09
CA LEU A 28 4.96 24.26 -17.24
C LEU A 28 3.81 24.82 -16.37
N ASP A 29 2.61 24.22 -16.38
CA ASP A 29 1.54 24.57 -15.43
C ASP A 29 1.80 23.97 -14.02
N TRP A 30 2.71 24.61 -13.29
CA TRP A 30 3.14 24.17 -11.96
C TRP A 30 2.16 24.56 -10.84
N ARG A 31 1.22 25.47 -11.08
CA ARG A 31 0.35 26.01 -10.03
C ARG A 31 -0.65 24.95 -9.55
N SER A 32 -1.01 25.00 -8.27
CA SER A 32 -2.07 24.13 -7.75
C SER A 32 -3.41 24.55 -8.35
N ARG A 33 -4.21 23.56 -8.79
CA ARG A 33 -5.61 23.76 -9.24
C ARG A 33 -6.58 23.93 -8.07
N TRP A 34 -6.15 23.53 -6.87
CA TRP A 34 -7.00 23.50 -5.69
C TRP A 34 -6.98 24.85 -4.96
N PRO A 35 -8.13 25.33 -4.44
CA PRO A 35 -8.15 26.49 -3.56
C PRO A 35 -7.34 26.23 -2.28
N LYS A 36 -6.90 27.30 -1.61
CA LYS A 36 -6.03 27.21 -0.42
C LYS A 36 -6.61 26.33 0.68
N GLU A 37 -7.92 26.34 0.86
CA GLU A 37 -8.63 25.49 1.83
C GLU A 37 -8.45 23.99 1.52
N ALA A 38 -8.63 23.59 0.27
CA ALA A 38 -8.44 22.21 -0.15
C ALA A 38 -6.97 21.77 -0.04
N ILE A 39 -6.01 22.68 -0.31
CA ILE A 39 -4.59 22.40 -0.12
C ILE A 39 -4.29 22.05 1.34
N ASN A 40 -4.85 22.79 2.31
CA ASN A 40 -4.63 22.49 3.73
C ASN A 40 -5.11 21.08 4.10
N HIS A 41 -6.27 20.65 3.58
CA HIS A 41 -6.77 19.29 3.79
C HIS A 41 -5.91 18.22 3.10
N ILE A 42 -5.43 18.49 1.88
CA ILE A 42 -4.53 17.59 1.17
C ILE A 42 -3.20 17.43 1.94
N CYS A 43 -2.64 18.54 2.44
CA CYS A 43 -1.44 18.52 3.27
C CYS A 43 -1.66 17.75 4.57
N PHE A 44 -2.80 17.94 5.24
CA PHE A 44 -3.15 17.14 6.41
C PHE A 44 -3.18 15.65 6.08
N ASP A 45 -3.87 15.26 5.00
CA ASP A 45 -3.99 13.87 4.59
C ASP A 45 -2.61 13.28 4.26
N ALA A 46 -1.73 14.05 3.60
CA ALA A 46 -0.36 13.63 3.29
C ALA A 46 0.49 13.46 4.56
N ILE A 47 0.43 14.40 5.50
CA ILE A 47 1.14 14.31 6.78
C ILE A 47 0.64 13.11 7.58
N PHE A 48 -0.69 12.92 7.66
CA PHE A 48 -1.28 11.80 8.37
C PHE A 48 -0.76 10.46 7.83
N VAL A 49 -0.86 10.24 6.51
CA VAL A 49 -0.40 9.00 5.89
C VAL A 49 1.13 8.85 6.01
N GLY A 50 1.89 9.94 5.94
CA GLY A 50 3.33 9.95 6.18
C GLY A 50 3.70 9.55 7.62
N LEU A 51 2.96 10.03 8.62
CA LEU A 51 3.14 9.63 10.02
C LEU A 51 2.82 8.14 10.22
N ILE A 52 1.77 7.63 9.59
CA ILE A 52 1.45 6.19 9.63
C ILE A 52 2.58 5.35 9.00
N LEU A 53 3.18 5.80 7.89
CA LEU A 53 4.32 5.12 7.29
C LEU A 53 5.50 5.04 8.26
N LEU A 54 5.89 6.18 8.83
CA LEU A 54 6.99 6.26 9.79
C LEU A 54 6.73 5.41 11.04
N PHE A 55 5.50 5.48 11.58
CA PHE A 55 5.07 4.67 12.71
C PHE A 55 5.16 3.17 12.39
N THR A 56 4.69 2.76 11.21
CA THR A 56 4.72 1.35 10.78
C THR A 56 6.16 0.85 10.66
N LEU A 57 7.05 1.62 10.04
CA LEU A 57 8.47 1.27 9.91
C LEU A 57 9.16 1.18 11.29
N LEU A 58 8.88 2.11 12.19
CA LEU A 58 9.38 2.09 13.55
C LEU A 58 8.90 0.83 14.30
N MET A 59 7.61 0.49 14.19
CA MET A 59 7.05 -0.70 14.83
C MET A 59 7.64 -1.99 14.27
N ILE A 60 7.87 -2.08 12.95
CA ILE A 60 8.55 -3.23 12.34
C ILE A 60 9.96 -3.38 12.94
N PHE A 61 10.70 -2.28 13.06
CA PHE A 61 12.02 -2.28 13.68
C PHE A 61 11.98 -2.73 15.15
N LEU A 62 10.99 -2.26 15.92
CA LEU A 62 10.82 -2.65 17.33
C LEU A 62 10.41 -4.13 17.50
N VAL A 63 9.60 -4.66 16.59
CA VAL A 63 9.25 -6.10 16.56
C VAL A 63 10.48 -6.93 16.19
N TRP A 64 11.25 -6.49 15.20
CA TRP A 64 12.48 -7.18 14.81
C TRP A 64 13.53 -7.21 15.93
N ARG A 65 13.68 -6.11 16.68
CA ARG A 65 14.55 -6.04 17.87
C ARG A 65 14.04 -6.88 19.05
N GLY A 66 12.77 -7.26 19.06
CA GLY A 66 12.11 -7.97 20.17
C GLY A 66 11.64 -7.07 21.32
N THR A 67 11.88 -5.75 21.24
CA THR A 67 11.45 -4.78 22.26
C THR A 67 9.93 -4.62 22.31
N ALA A 68 9.23 -4.81 21.18
CA ALA A 68 7.78 -4.75 21.17
C ALA A 68 7.16 -5.83 22.08
N PHE A 69 7.69 -7.05 22.02
CA PHE A 69 7.22 -8.14 22.86
C PHE A 69 7.51 -7.87 24.35
N SER A 70 8.71 -7.41 24.69
CA SER A 70 9.07 -7.15 26.10
C SER A 70 8.21 -6.06 26.75
N ILE A 71 7.82 -5.04 25.98
CA ILE A 71 6.97 -3.95 26.48
C ILE A 71 5.52 -4.41 26.62
N LEU A 72 4.98 -5.12 25.63
CA LEU A 72 3.56 -5.50 25.60
C LEU A 72 3.23 -6.76 26.42
N ALA A 73 4.15 -7.72 26.51
CA ALA A 73 3.91 -8.97 27.22
C ALA A 73 4.17 -8.85 28.73
N GLY A 74 4.90 -7.83 29.18
CA GLY A 74 5.34 -7.71 30.58
C GLY A 74 6.03 -8.99 31.06
N ASP A 75 5.63 -9.49 32.24
CA ASP A 75 6.14 -10.74 32.84
C ASP A 75 5.36 -12.00 32.43
N CYS A 76 4.68 -12.00 31.27
CA CYS A 76 3.92 -13.15 30.82
C CYS A 76 4.83 -14.34 30.44
N GLN A 77 4.93 -15.32 31.35
CA GLN A 77 5.70 -16.55 31.17
C GLN A 77 5.11 -17.52 30.12
N THR A 78 3.80 -17.43 29.85
CA THR A 78 3.08 -18.31 28.91
C THR A 78 2.99 -17.75 27.48
N CYS A 79 3.44 -16.53 27.26
CA CYS A 79 3.32 -15.84 25.98
C CYS A 79 4.41 -16.31 25.00
N SER A 80 4.03 -16.79 23.82
CA SER A 80 4.98 -17.19 22.78
C SER A 80 5.42 -16.00 21.94
N ILE A 81 6.69 -15.60 22.10
CA ILE A 81 7.31 -14.55 21.29
C ILE A 81 7.21 -14.82 19.78
N LYS A 82 7.29 -16.09 19.37
CA LYS A 82 7.20 -16.49 17.96
C LYS A 82 5.82 -16.19 17.37
N ARG A 83 4.75 -16.54 18.09
CA ARG A 83 3.38 -16.27 17.65
C ARG A 83 3.07 -14.78 17.64
N PHE A 84 3.53 -14.05 18.67
CA PHE A 84 3.40 -12.60 18.70
C PHE A 84 4.07 -11.95 17.48
N ASN A 85 5.32 -12.29 17.20
CA ASN A 85 6.05 -11.74 16.05
C ASN A 85 5.40 -12.13 14.72
N GLN A 86 4.89 -13.35 14.59
CA GLN A 86 4.16 -13.80 13.39
C GLN A 86 2.96 -12.88 13.10
N PHE A 87 2.04 -12.73 14.05
CA PHE A 87 0.85 -11.89 13.85
C PHE A 87 1.19 -10.40 13.75
N ALA A 88 2.14 -9.90 14.56
CA ALA A 88 2.57 -8.51 14.48
C ALA A 88 3.15 -8.18 13.09
N LEU A 89 3.97 -9.05 12.52
CA LEU A 89 4.55 -8.83 11.19
C LEU A 89 3.53 -8.95 10.06
N PHE A 90 2.51 -9.82 10.19
CA PHE A 90 1.38 -9.82 9.26
C PHE A 90 0.64 -8.48 9.25
N TYR A 91 0.26 -8.01 10.45
CA TYR A 91 -0.46 -6.75 10.60
C TYR A 91 0.35 -5.57 10.09
N LEU A 92 1.61 -5.45 10.53
CA LEU A 92 2.49 -4.34 10.16
C LEU A 92 2.87 -4.39 8.69
N GLY A 93 3.05 -5.59 8.11
CA GLY A 93 3.20 -5.78 6.68
C GLY A 93 1.98 -5.25 5.92
N GLY A 94 0.77 -5.65 6.35
CA GLY A 94 -0.48 -5.18 5.76
C GLY A 94 -0.65 -3.66 5.84
N MET A 95 -0.36 -3.07 7.00
CA MET A 95 -0.37 -1.63 7.16
C MET A 95 0.64 -0.94 6.24
N LEU A 96 1.86 -1.47 6.10
CA LEU A 96 2.88 -0.91 5.23
C LEU A 96 2.42 -0.93 3.76
N GLY A 97 1.87 -2.05 3.31
CA GLY A 97 1.32 -2.21 1.96
C GLY A 97 0.14 -1.25 1.70
N GLY A 98 -0.83 -1.22 2.61
CA GLY A 98 -2.00 -0.33 2.51
C GLY A 98 -1.63 1.16 2.56
N THR A 99 -0.62 1.51 3.36
CA THR A 99 -0.08 2.88 3.41
C THR A 99 0.58 3.25 2.08
N MET A 100 1.40 2.37 1.51
CA MET A 100 2.05 2.61 0.22
C MET A 100 1.03 2.78 -0.91
N PHE A 101 -0.02 1.96 -0.91
CA PHE A 101 -1.16 2.12 -1.82
C PHE A 101 -1.88 3.46 -1.60
N GLY A 102 -2.15 3.83 -0.34
CA GLY A 102 -2.77 5.10 0.04
C GLY A 102 -1.99 6.34 -0.44
N ILE A 103 -0.66 6.34 -0.30
CA ILE A 103 0.22 7.42 -0.79
C ILE A 103 0.13 7.53 -2.30
N LYS A 104 0.29 6.41 -3.02
CA LYS A 104 0.21 6.38 -4.49
C LYS A 104 -1.15 6.86 -4.99
N TYR A 105 -2.22 6.45 -4.30
CA TYR A 105 -3.57 6.88 -4.60
C TYR A 105 -3.75 8.39 -4.36
N LEU A 106 -3.28 8.91 -3.22
CA LEU A 106 -3.37 10.33 -2.87
C LEU A 106 -2.69 11.20 -3.95
N TYR A 107 -1.47 10.84 -4.35
CA TYR A 107 -0.78 11.49 -5.47
C TYR A 107 -1.66 11.47 -6.73
N LYS A 108 -2.16 10.30 -7.14
CA LYS A 108 -2.94 10.14 -8.37
C LYS A 108 -4.21 10.98 -8.38
N VAL A 109 -4.97 11.01 -7.27
CA VAL A 109 -6.23 11.76 -7.22
C VAL A 109 -6.01 13.27 -7.14
N VAL A 110 -4.98 13.72 -6.44
CA VAL A 110 -4.62 15.15 -6.37
C VAL A 110 -4.11 15.63 -7.73
N ALA A 111 -3.20 14.87 -8.35
CA ALA A 111 -2.58 15.19 -9.64
C ALA A 111 -3.58 15.17 -10.81
N ARG A 112 -4.64 14.37 -10.73
CA ARG A 112 -5.70 14.28 -11.77
C ARG A 112 -6.99 15.06 -11.49
N GLY A 113 -7.13 15.64 -10.30
CA GLY A 113 -8.26 16.53 -10.00
C GLY A 113 -9.49 15.80 -9.46
N TYR A 114 -9.33 14.54 -9.06
CA TYR A 114 -10.37 13.68 -8.49
C TYR A 114 -10.38 13.67 -6.96
N TRP A 115 -9.60 14.54 -6.30
CA TRP A 115 -9.57 14.61 -4.85
C TRP A 115 -10.88 15.18 -4.32
N ASN A 116 -11.48 14.49 -3.34
CA ASN A 116 -12.70 14.92 -2.67
C ASN A 116 -12.54 14.76 -1.15
N LEU A 117 -13.17 15.66 -0.39
CA LEU A 117 -13.11 15.66 1.07
C LEU A 117 -13.81 14.44 1.68
N ASP A 118 -14.92 13.98 1.10
CA ASP A 118 -15.68 12.83 1.62
C ASP A 118 -14.86 11.53 1.62
N ARG A 119 -13.89 11.41 0.69
CA ARG A 119 -12.97 10.26 0.63
C ARG A 119 -11.87 10.30 1.69
N ARG A 120 -11.87 11.29 2.59
CA ARG A 120 -10.89 11.40 3.67
C ARG A 120 -10.99 10.26 4.66
N LEU A 121 -12.20 9.84 5.01
CA LEU A 121 -12.42 8.68 5.88
C LEU A 121 -11.74 7.44 5.30
N TRP A 122 -11.94 7.19 4.01
CA TRP A 122 -11.29 6.08 3.33
C TRP A 122 -9.75 6.18 3.42
N ARG A 123 -9.15 7.35 3.14
CA ARG A 123 -7.69 7.53 3.25
C ARG A 123 -7.15 7.30 4.66
N ILE A 124 -7.90 7.69 5.68
CA ILE A 124 -7.53 7.50 7.09
C ILE A 124 -7.60 6.01 7.47
N PHE A 125 -8.66 5.31 7.06
CA PHE A 125 -8.90 3.94 7.50
C PHE A 125 -8.20 2.87 6.64
N THR A 126 -7.87 3.16 5.37
CA THR A 126 -7.25 2.18 4.45
C THR A 126 -6.01 1.48 5.03
N PRO A 127 -5.02 2.17 5.64
CA PRO A 127 -3.87 1.51 6.24
C PRO A 127 -4.25 0.47 7.31
N PHE A 128 -5.17 0.83 8.20
CA PHE A 128 -5.59 -0.04 9.29
C PHE A 128 -6.41 -1.22 8.78
N LEU A 129 -7.33 -0.99 7.83
CA LEU A 129 -8.12 -2.04 7.19
C LEU A 129 -7.22 -3.03 6.45
N ALA A 130 -6.19 -2.54 5.75
CA ALA A 130 -5.21 -3.40 5.09
C ALA A 130 -4.41 -4.26 6.09
N GLY A 131 -4.06 -3.71 7.26
CA GLY A 131 -3.44 -4.47 8.35
C GLY A 131 -4.34 -5.57 8.91
N VAL A 132 -5.61 -5.26 9.19
CA VAL A 132 -6.60 -6.23 9.68
C VAL A 132 -6.86 -7.32 8.65
N LEU A 133 -6.96 -6.95 7.37
CA LEU A 133 -7.12 -7.91 6.28
C LEU A 133 -5.92 -8.86 6.18
N ALA A 134 -4.70 -8.33 6.25
CA ALA A 134 -3.49 -9.15 6.25
C ALA A 134 -3.44 -10.13 7.43
N LEU A 135 -3.88 -9.72 8.62
CA LEU A 135 -4.05 -10.61 9.77
C LEU A 135 -5.06 -11.73 9.51
N ALA A 136 -6.22 -11.40 8.94
CA ALA A 136 -7.26 -12.39 8.65
C ALA A 136 -6.76 -13.42 7.63
N ILE A 137 -6.11 -12.96 6.55
CA ILE A 137 -5.51 -13.84 5.53
C ILE A 137 -4.41 -14.70 6.17
N GLY A 138 -3.49 -14.11 6.93
CA GLY A 138 -2.43 -14.86 7.62
C GLY A 138 -2.99 -15.94 8.54
N SER A 139 -4.08 -15.65 9.26
CA SER A 139 -4.75 -16.59 10.16
C SER A 139 -5.43 -17.74 9.42
N LEU A 140 -6.06 -17.46 8.28
CA LEU A 140 -6.69 -18.48 7.43
C LEU A 140 -5.66 -19.41 6.76
N ILE A 141 -4.48 -18.89 6.44
CA ILE A 141 -3.37 -19.71 5.95
C ILE A 141 -2.81 -20.57 7.10
N ASP A 142 -2.64 -20.00 8.29
CA ASP A 142 -2.14 -20.74 9.47
C ASP A 142 -3.11 -21.84 9.91
N SER A 143 -4.43 -21.62 9.77
CA SER A 143 -5.46 -22.62 10.07
C SER A 143 -5.61 -23.70 8.98
N GLY A 144 -4.97 -23.54 7.83
CA GLY A 144 -5.10 -24.44 6.69
C GLY A 144 -6.43 -24.34 5.93
N MET A 145 -7.29 -23.37 6.27
CA MET A 145 -8.59 -23.19 5.62
C MET A 145 -8.49 -22.87 4.13
N LEU A 146 -7.37 -22.28 3.69
CA LEU A 146 -7.13 -21.99 2.27
C LEU A 146 -6.44 -23.13 1.51
N GLY A 147 -6.18 -24.28 2.14
CA GLY A 147 -5.41 -25.37 1.54
C GLY A 147 -3.95 -25.02 1.24
N LEU A 148 -3.49 -23.85 1.69
CA LEU A 148 -2.11 -23.38 1.60
C LEU A 148 -1.46 -23.57 2.97
N SER A 149 -0.28 -24.19 3.00
CA SER A 149 0.53 -24.29 4.23
C SER A 149 1.71 -23.34 4.18
N MET A 150 2.03 -22.72 5.32
CA MET A 150 3.23 -21.90 5.45
C MET A 150 4.46 -22.81 5.47
N ARG A 151 5.16 -22.90 4.33
CA ARG A 151 6.43 -23.65 4.21
C ARG A 151 7.60 -22.99 4.94
N SER A 152 7.51 -21.69 5.21
CA SER A 152 8.55 -20.92 5.89
C SER A 152 7.96 -20.21 7.10
N SER A 153 8.68 -20.29 8.23
CA SER A 153 8.37 -19.57 9.47
C SER A 153 9.28 -18.36 9.70
N SER A 154 9.87 -17.83 8.62
CA SER A 154 10.75 -16.67 8.71
C SER A 154 9.97 -15.37 8.89
N SER A 155 10.50 -14.45 9.70
CA SER A 155 9.92 -13.11 9.88
C SER A 155 9.70 -12.36 8.56
N THR A 156 10.62 -12.53 7.61
CA THR A 156 10.53 -11.94 6.26
C THR A 156 9.35 -12.49 5.48
N PHE A 157 9.02 -13.78 5.64
CA PHE A 157 7.85 -14.37 4.98
C PHE A 157 6.55 -13.72 5.47
N TYR A 158 6.38 -13.59 6.78
CA TYR A 158 5.19 -12.97 7.39
C TYR A 158 5.04 -11.50 6.96
N LEU A 159 6.13 -10.74 6.99
CA LEU A 159 6.13 -9.34 6.56
C LEU A 159 5.77 -9.20 5.08
N SER A 160 6.40 -9.98 4.20
CA SER A 160 6.17 -9.93 2.75
C SER A 160 4.76 -10.33 2.37
N LEU A 161 4.24 -11.40 2.98
CA LEU A 161 2.86 -11.85 2.72
C LEU A 161 1.85 -10.83 3.21
N GLY A 162 2.05 -10.29 4.42
CA GLY A 162 1.23 -9.19 4.94
C GLY A 162 1.26 -7.98 4.01
N PHE A 163 2.44 -7.58 3.55
CA PHE A 163 2.61 -6.46 2.62
C PHE A 163 1.84 -6.64 1.31
N ILE A 164 1.95 -7.81 0.67
CA ILE A 164 1.22 -8.10 -0.57
C ILE A 164 -0.29 -8.06 -0.32
N SER A 165 -0.76 -8.70 0.76
CA SER A 165 -2.18 -8.69 1.14
C SER A 165 -2.70 -7.28 1.37
N GLY A 166 -1.91 -6.41 2.01
CA GLY A 166 -2.31 -5.03 2.28
C GLY A 166 -2.23 -4.10 1.07
N TYR A 167 -1.18 -4.20 0.26
CA TYR A 167 -1.02 -3.37 -0.94
C TYR A 167 -2.09 -3.67 -2.00
N PHE A 168 -2.52 -4.94 -2.09
CA PHE A 168 -3.59 -5.39 -2.97
C PHE A 168 -4.88 -5.71 -2.20
N ALA A 169 -5.20 -4.93 -1.16
CA ALA A 169 -6.32 -5.21 -0.26
C ALA A 169 -7.66 -5.42 -0.99
N ASP A 170 -7.96 -4.63 -2.02
CA ASP A 170 -9.21 -4.78 -2.80
C ASP A 170 -9.27 -6.14 -3.52
N SER A 171 -8.18 -6.54 -4.17
CA SER A 171 -8.08 -7.85 -4.84
C SER A 171 -8.11 -9.01 -3.86
N ALA A 172 -7.45 -8.83 -2.70
CA ALA A 172 -7.44 -9.82 -1.63
C ALA A 172 -8.83 -10.00 -1.00
N LEU A 173 -9.56 -8.90 -0.76
CA LEU A 173 -10.95 -8.93 -0.28
C LEU A 173 -11.88 -9.63 -1.27
N ALA A 174 -11.75 -9.34 -2.57
CA ALA A 174 -12.56 -10.01 -3.59
C ALA A 174 -12.35 -11.54 -3.55
N LYS A 175 -11.10 -11.99 -3.40
CA LYS A 175 -10.78 -13.42 -3.26
C LYS A 175 -11.30 -14.02 -1.96
N MET A 176 -11.24 -13.27 -0.86
CA MET A 176 -11.81 -13.71 0.41
C MET A 176 -13.33 -13.86 0.34
N GLN A 177 -14.02 -13.02 -0.43
CA GLN A 177 -15.46 -13.15 -0.67
C GLN A 177 -15.77 -14.41 -1.49
N GLU A 178 -14.97 -14.74 -2.51
CA GLU A 178 -15.11 -16.00 -3.26
C GLU A 178 -14.97 -17.21 -2.32
N VAL A 179 -13.95 -17.22 -1.45
CA VAL A 179 -13.74 -18.29 -0.46
C VAL A 179 -14.89 -18.35 0.57
N ALA A 180 -15.35 -17.20 1.05
CA ALA A 180 -16.48 -17.16 1.98
C ALA A 180 -17.74 -17.74 1.33
N ASN A 181 -17.97 -17.47 0.04
CA ASN A 181 -19.09 -18.05 -0.70
C ASN A 181 -18.94 -19.56 -0.89
N THR A 182 -17.74 -20.10 -1.08
CA THR A 182 -17.55 -21.56 -1.20
C THR A 182 -17.64 -22.29 0.14
N VAL A 183 -17.24 -21.66 1.24
CA VAL A 183 -17.25 -22.26 2.59
C VAL A 183 -18.59 -22.11 3.29
N PHE A 184 -19.22 -20.92 3.18
CA PHE A 184 -20.44 -20.56 3.91
C PHE A 184 -21.66 -20.38 3.02
N GLY A 185 -21.49 -20.31 1.70
CA GLY A 185 -22.61 -20.18 0.78
C GLY A 185 -23.37 -21.51 0.67
N THR A 186 -24.67 -21.47 0.97
CA THR A 186 -25.60 -22.46 0.42
C THR A 186 -25.61 -22.31 -1.10
N ASP A 187 -25.26 -23.37 -1.83
CA ASP A 187 -25.39 -23.47 -3.28
C ASP A 187 -26.74 -22.88 -3.71
N LYS A 188 -26.72 -21.69 -4.32
CA LYS A 188 -27.87 -21.24 -5.09
C LYS A 188 -27.84 -22.03 -6.40
N LYS A 189 -28.50 -23.19 -6.37
CA LYS A 189 -29.04 -23.84 -7.57
C LYS A 189 -29.91 -22.87 -8.35
#